data_AF-A0A7Y4SU15-F1
#
_entry.id   AF-A0A7Y4SU15-F1
#
_cell.length_a   1.000
_cell.length_b   1.000
_cell.length_c   1.000
_cell.angle_alpha   90.00
_cell.angle_beta   90.00
_cell.angle_gamma   90.00
#
_symmetry.space_group_name_H-M   'P 1'
#
loop_
_entity.id
_entity.type
_entity.pdbx_description
1 polymer ?
#
loop_
_entity_poly.entity_id
_entity_poly.type
_entity_poly.pdbx_seq_one_letter_code
_entity_poly.pdbx_strand_id
1 'polypeptide(L)'
;AVDQFNVYASGGTRIFSNTTATAGVLLAPGGGSWSSVSDRAAKENLVSIEAQEVLDRVCALAITTWNYKAQDDSIRHMGPMAQDFHSAFGLGVSDKTIDTIDPDGVALAAIQGLNARMKAVVATKDGEIAELRERVTRLESVEAEVASLRAALEALFEDR
;
A
#
# COMPACT_ATOMS: atom_id res chain seq x y z
N ALA A 1 7.97 37.62 12.64
CA ALA A 1 8.41 37.64 11.25
C ALA A 1 8.18 39.04 10.68
N VAL A 2 9.17 39.60 9.99
CA VAL A 2 8.93 40.66 8.99
C VAL A 2 8.66 39.92 7.67
N ASP A 3 7.71 40.41 6.86
CA ASP A 3 7.22 39.79 5.61
C ASP A 3 6.27 38.58 5.78
N GLN A 4 5.03 38.87 6.21
CA GLN A 4 3.96 37.87 6.32
C GLN A 4 2.72 38.25 5.51
N PHE A 5 2.07 37.25 4.91
CA PHE A 5 0.73 37.36 4.34
C PHE A 5 -0.23 36.50 5.16
N ASN A 6 -1.05 37.16 6.00
CA ASN A 6 -2.04 36.48 6.84
C ASN A 6 -3.44 36.64 6.24
N VAL A 7 -4.16 35.52 6.11
CA VAL A 7 -5.54 35.50 5.61
C VAL A 7 -6.50 35.23 6.77
N TYR A 8 -7.29 36.23 7.14
CA TYR A 8 -8.35 36.11 8.16
C TYR A 8 -9.72 36.05 7.48
N ALA A 9 -10.12 34.86 7.04
CA ALA A 9 -11.39 34.63 6.36
C ALA A 9 -12.21 33.58 7.13
N SER A 10 -13.04 34.03 8.09
CA SER A 10 -13.88 33.15 8.91
C SER A 10 -14.88 32.33 8.08
N GLY A 11 -15.25 32.81 6.89
CA GLY A 11 -16.04 32.10 5.90
C GLY A 11 -15.27 31.10 5.02
N GLY A 12 -13.99 30.85 5.34
CA GLY A 12 -13.11 30.01 4.52
C GLY A 12 -12.43 30.76 3.37
N THR A 13 -11.57 30.06 2.64
CA THR A 13 -10.78 30.60 1.51
C THR A 13 -10.76 29.61 0.36
N ARG A 14 -10.90 30.09 -0.88
CA ARG A 14 -10.68 29.29 -2.09
C ARG A 14 -9.52 29.89 -2.88
N ILE A 15 -8.62 29.04 -3.35
CA ILE A 15 -7.51 29.41 -4.23
C ILE A 15 -7.63 28.57 -5.49
N PHE A 16 -7.87 29.23 -6.62
CA PHE A 16 -7.92 28.57 -7.93
C PHE A 16 -6.73 28.98 -8.77
N SER A 17 -6.15 28.02 -9.50
CA SER A 17 -5.06 28.25 -10.46
C SER A 17 -5.56 28.33 -11.90
N ASN A 18 -6.88 28.27 -12.12
CA ASN A 18 -7.50 28.46 -13.43
C ASN A 18 -8.80 29.28 -13.37
N THR A 19 -9.20 29.83 -14.50
CA THR A 19 -10.37 30.72 -14.61
C THR A 19 -11.71 30.00 -14.47
N THR A 20 -11.76 28.71 -14.77
CA THR A 20 -12.97 27.88 -14.70
C THR A 20 -13.21 27.27 -13.31
N ALA A 21 -12.33 27.54 -12.33
CA ALA A 21 -12.43 27.03 -10.97
C ALA A 21 -12.46 25.48 -10.87
N THR A 22 -11.79 24.81 -11.80
CA THR A 22 -11.66 23.33 -11.83
C THR A 22 -10.30 22.83 -11.34
N ALA A 23 -9.37 23.72 -10.99
CA ALA A 23 -8.10 23.39 -10.36
C ALA A 23 -7.84 24.36 -9.19
N GLY A 24 -7.70 23.83 -7.97
CA GLY A 24 -7.53 24.67 -6.79
C GLY A 24 -7.75 23.94 -5.46
N VAL A 25 -7.74 24.71 -4.38
CA VAL A 25 -7.94 24.25 -2.99
C VAL A 25 -8.95 25.12 -2.25
N LEU A 26 -9.65 24.51 -1.29
CA LEU A 26 -10.59 25.15 -0.37
C LEU A 26 -10.13 24.93 1.08
N LEU A 27 -10.03 26.01 1.85
CA LEU A 27 -10.03 25.97 3.31
C LEU A 27 -11.46 26.27 3.77
N ALA A 28 -12.13 25.29 4.37
CA ALA A 28 -13.50 25.45 4.85
C ALA A 28 -13.58 26.40 6.09
N PRO A 29 -14.73 27.06 6.34
CA PRO A 29 -14.97 27.77 7.59
C PRO A 29 -14.65 26.88 8.81
N GLY A 30 -13.75 27.35 9.69
CA GLY A 30 -13.33 26.58 10.87
C GLY A 30 -12.50 25.32 10.60
N GLY A 31 -12.12 25.06 9.35
CA GLY A 31 -11.26 23.93 8.96
C GLY A 31 -9.77 24.23 9.16
N GLY A 32 -8.95 23.18 9.29
CA GLY A 32 -7.49 23.26 9.40
C GLY A 32 -6.72 22.64 8.24
N SER A 33 -7.41 22.08 7.25
CA SER A 33 -6.82 21.36 6.12
C SER A 33 -7.39 21.84 4.80
N TRP A 34 -6.62 21.66 3.73
CA TRP A 34 -7.05 21.95 2.36
C TRP A 34 -7.92 20.82 1.81
N SER A 35 -9.02 21.20 1.16
CA SER A 35 -9.81 20.34 0.28
C SER A 35 -9.48 20.68 -1.16
N SER A 36 -8.70 19.82 -1.83
CA SER A 36 -8.31 20.00 -3.24
C SER A 36 -9.44 19.61 -4.20
N VAL A 37 -9.58 20.32 -5.32
CA VAL A 37 -10.51 19.93 -6.39
C VAL A 37 -10.10 18.56 -6.93
N SER A 38 -11.05 17.62 -6.93
CA SER A 38 -10.80 16.23 -7.33
C SER A 38 -12.02 15.61 -8.04
N ASP A 39 -12.90 16.44 -8.59
CA ASP A 39 -14.08 16.00 -9.36
C ASP A 39 -13.64 15.21 -10.61
N ARG A 40 -14.38 14.14 -10.93
CA ARG A 40 -14.17 13.36 -12.17
C ARG A 40 -14.38 14.23 -13.41
N ALA A 41 -15.35 15.14 -13.40
CA ALA A 41 -15.61 16.04 -14.53
C ALA A 41 -14.48 17.07 -14.75
N ALA A 42 -13.62 17.28 -13.75
CA ALA A 42 -12.44 18.14 -13.85
C ALA A 42 -11.18 17.39 -14.33
N LYS A 43 -11.28 16.08 -14.58
CA LYS A 43 -10.17 15.21 -14.96
C LYS A 43 -10.46 14.49 -16.27
N GLU A 44 -9.43 14.33 -17.08
CA GLU A 44 -9.48 13.63 -18.36
C GLU A 44 -8.32 12.64 -18.47
N ASN A 45 -8.31 11.83 -19.54
CA ASN A 45 -7.25 10.85 -19.81
C ASN A 45 -7.01 9.86 -18.67
N LEU A 46 -8.10 9.39 -18.06
CA LEU A 46 -8.06 8.44 -16.95
C LEU A 46 -7.63 7.05 -17.46
N VAL A 47 -6.48 6.59 -17.00
CA VAL A 47 -5.92 5.27 -17.32
C VAL A 47 -5.84 4.43 -16.04
N SER A 48 -6.17 3.15 -16.14
CA SER A 48 -6.03 2.21 -15.04
C SER A 48 -4.56 1.96 -14.69
N ILE A 49 -4.29 1.62 -13.44
CA ILE A 49 -2.95 1.29 -12.93
C ILE A 49 -2.86 -0.19 -12.57
N GLU A 50 -1.65 -0.74 -12.62
CA GLU A 50 -1.34 -2.09 -12.13
C GLU A 50 -0.87 -2.02 -10.67
N ALA A 51 -1.77 -2.33 -9.73
CA ALA A 51 -1.51 -2.13 -8.30
C ALA A 51 -0.33 -2.94 -7.74
N GLN A 52 -0.03 -4.11 -8.32
CA GLN A 52 1.17 -4.88 -7.94
C GLN A 52 2.46 -4.16 -8.31
N GLU A 53 2.51 -3.56 -9.50
CA GLU A 53 3.68 -2.82 -9.96
C GLU A 53 3.89 -1.56 -9.11
N VAL A 54 2.82 -0.87 -8.74
CA VAL A 54 2.90 0.27 -7.81
C VAL A 54 3.43 -0.17 -6.45
N LEU A 55 2.93 -1.29 -5.90
CA LEU A 55 3.47 -1.84 -4.65
C LEU A 55 4.96 -2.12 -4.75
N ASP A 56 5.41 -2.79 -5.81
CA ASP A 56 6.82 -3.15 -5.98
C ASP A 56 7.73 -1.91 -6.08
N ARG A 57 7.28 -0.87 -6.79
CA ARG A 57 7.97 0.42 -6.85
C ARG A 57 8.01 1.13 -5.49
N VAL A 58 6.91 1.11 -4.72
CA VAL A 58 6.86 1.65 -3.35
C VAL A 58 7.81 0.89 -2.42
N CYS A 59 7.86 -0.43 -2.50
CA CYS A 59 8.78 -1.24 -1.70
C CYS A 59 10.25 -0.98 -2.00
N ALA A 60 10.58 -0.57 -3.24
CA ALA A 60 11.92 -0.19 -3.65
C ALA A 60 12.27 1.29 -3.37
N LEU A 61 11.27 2.12 -3.05
CA LEU A 61 11.45 3.56 -2.88
C LEU A 61 12.16 3.87 -1.55
N ALA A 62 13.26 4.63 -1.64
CA ALA A 62 13.98 5.08 -0.45
C ALA A 62 13.15 6.09 0.36
N ILE A 63 12.92 5.79 1.63
CA ILE A 63 12.33 6.70 2.61
C ILE A 63 13.39 7.10 3.62
N THR A 64 13.61 8.40 3.77
CA THR A 64 14.59 8.95 4.71
C THR A 64 13.95 10.00 5.60
N THR A 65 14.61 10.32 6.71
CA THR A 65 14.26 11.52 7.49
C THR A 65 15.21 12.65 7.12
N TRP A 66 14.70 13.89 7.10
CA TRP A 66 15.46 15.06 6.69
C TRP A 66 14.93 16.32 7.35
N ASN A 67 15.71 17.39 7.34
CA ASN A 67 15.30 18.75 7.70
C ASN A 67 15.63 19.68 6.54
N TYR A 68 14.91 20.79 6.38
CA TYR A 68 15.36 21.83 5.47
C TYR A 68 16.61 22.50 6.04
N LYS A 69 17.55 22.91 5.17
CA LYS A 69 18.73 23.69 5.57
C LYS A 69 18.38 25.00 6.30
N ALA A 70 17.19 25.54 6.06
CA ALA A 70 16.68 26.75 6.68
C ALA A 70 15.90 26.50 7.99
N GLN A 71 15.79 25.24 8.42
CA GLN A 71 15.14 24.86 9.67
C GLN A 71 16.18 24.46 10.71
N ASP A 72 15.80 24.58 11.97
CA ASP A 72 16.56 24.02 13.08
C ASP A 72 16.75 22.50 12.91
N ASP A 73 17.93 22.00 13.27
CA ASP A 73 18.30 20.58 13.09
C ASP A 73 17.43 19.60 13.89
N SER A 74 16.74 20.07 14.93
CA SER A 74 15.78 19.27 15.70
C SER A 74 14.48 18.97 14.96
N ILE A 75 14.12 19.75 13.93
CA ILE A 75 12.90 19.55 13.16
C ILE A 75 13.14 18.44 12.13
N ARG A 76 12.35 17.36 12.18
CA ARG A 76 12.49 16.23 11.25
C ARG A 76 11.22 16.00 10.45
N HIS A 77 11.40 15.86 9.14
CA HIS A 77 10.41 15.37 8.18
C HIS A 77 10.78 13.95 7.77
N MET A 78 9.84 13.24 7.16
CA MET A 78 10.05 11.91 6.62
C MET A 78 9.37 11.78 5.27
N GLY A 79 10.07 11.21 4.30
CA GLY A 79 9.52 10.97 2.96
C GLY A 79 10.61 10.64 1.94
N PRO A 80 10.21 10.34 0.70
CA PRO A 80 11.14 10.20 -0.40
C PRO A 80 11.71 11.56 -0.82
N MET A 81 12.84 11.55 -1.50
CA MET A 81 13.29 12.72 -2.27
C MET A 81 12.43 12.83 -3.54
N ALA A 82 12.20 14.05 -4.00
CA ALA A 82 11.35 14.32 -5.17
C ALA A 82 11.88 13.64 -6.45
N GLN A 83 13.20 13.59 -6.62
CA GLN A 83 13.85 12.97 -7.77
C GLN A 83 13.61 11.46 -7.80
N ASP A 84 13.72 10.80 -6.66
CA ASP A 84 13.50 9.35 -6.54
C ASP A 84 12.02 9.02 -6.77
N PHE A 85 11.10 9.82 -6.20
CA PHE A 85 9.67 9.67 -6.41
C PHE A 85 9.29 9.87 -7.89
N HIS A 86 9.82 10.92 -8.52
CA HIS A 86 9.59 11.20 -9.94
C HIS A 86 10.19 10.10 -10.83
N SER A 87 11.40 9.61 -10.53
CA SER A 87 11.99 8.48 -11.26
C SER A 87 11.17 7.19 -11.12
N ALA A 88 10.54 6.97 -9.97
CA ALA A 88 9.74 5.76 -9.72
C ALA A 88 8.35 5.82 -10.37
N PHE A 89 7.69 6.98 -10.40
CA PHE A 89 6.28 7.10 -10.79
C PHE A 89 6.00 8.02 -11.97
N GLY A 90 6.92 8.93 -12.32
CA GLY A 90 6.74 9.91 -13.38
C GLY A 90 5.64 10.94 -13.09
N LEU A 91 5.27 11.13 -11.82
CA LEU A 91 4.22 12.04 -11.38
C LEU A 91 4.77 13.44 -11.04
N GLY A 92 3.88 14.43 -10.98
CA GLY A 92 4.19 15.83 -10.73
C GLY A 92 4.70 16.61 -11.94
N VAL A 93 4.81 17.92 -11.77
CA VAL A 93 5.27 18.86 -12.82
C VAL A 93 6.80 19.01 -12.89
N SER A 94 7.54 18.48 -11.92
CA SER A 94 9.01 18.51 -11.89
C SER A 94 9.59 17.40 -11.00
N ASP A 95 10.88 17.09 -11.18
CA ASP A 95 11.64 16.16 -10.34
C ASP A 95 12.13 16.78 -9.01
N LYS A 96 11.77 18.04 -8.72
CA LYS A 96 12.21 18.79 -7.52
C LYS A 96 11.08 19.07 -6.54
N THR A 97 9.86 18.69 -6.90
CA THR A 97 8.65 18.90 -6.11
C THR A 97 7.84 17.62 -6.08
N ILE A 98 7.12 17.40 -5.00
CA ILE A 98 6.11 16.34 -4.92
C ILE A 98 4.78 17.04 -4.71
N ASP A 99 3.83 16.82 -5.62
CA ASP A 99 2.47 17.27 -5.42
C ASP A 99 1.85 16.40 -4.33
N THR A 100 1.33 17.02 -3.27
CA THR A 100 0.96 16.30 -2.04
C THR A 100 -0.12 15.23 -2.24
N ILE A 101 -0.89 15.32 -3.34
CA ILE A 101 -1.90 14.33 -3.71
C ILE A 101 -1.30 13.03 -4.30
N ASP A 102 -0.09 13.09 -4.88
CA ASP A 102 0.49 11.96 -5.60
C ASP A 102 0.93 10.84 -4.64
N PRO A 103 1.62 11.11 -3.51
CA PRO A 103 1.93 10.08 -2.52
C PRO A 103 0.69 9.39 -1.96
N ASP A 104 -0.42 10.12 -1.78
CA ASP A 104 -1.68 9.55 -1.28
C ASP A 104 -2.25 8.54 -2.28
N GLY A 105 -2.28 8.89 -3.57
CA GLY A 105 -2.71 7.99 -4.64
C GLY A 105 -1.83 6.75 -4.75
N VAL A 106 -0.50 6.94 -4.72
CA VAL A 106 0.48 5.86 -4.73
C VAL A 106 0.31 4.93 -3.52
N ALA A 107 0.11 5.48 -2.32
CA ALA A 107 -0.10 4.71 -1.10
C ALA A 107 -1.39 3.85 -1.19
N LEU A 108 -2.50 4.42 -1.65
CA LEU A 108 -3.75 3.68 -1.82
C LEU A 108 -3.62 2.54 -2.83
N ALA A 109 -2.95 2.78 -3.96
CA ALA A 109 -2.69 1.75 -4.97
C ALA A 109 -1.75 0.64 -4.42
N ALA A 110 -0.71 1.01 -3.69
CA ALA A 110 0.19 0.04 -3.05
C ALA A 110 -0.55 -0.82 -2.01
N ILE A 111 -1.47 -0.24 -1.22
CA ILE A 111 -2.31 -1.01 -0.27
C ILE A 111 -3.20 -2.02 -1.01
N GLN A 112 -3.78 -1.63 -2.15
CA GLN A 112 -4.55 -2.56 -2.99
C GLN A 112 -3.68 -3.70 -3.51
N GLY A 113 -2.47 -3.38 -3.99
CA GLY A 113 -1.47 -4.38 -4.39
C GLY A 113 -1.12 -5.33 -3.24
N LEU A 114 -0.88 -4.80 -2.05
CA LEU A 114 -0.51 -5.59 -0.88
C LEU A 114 -1.63 -6.57 -0.50
N ASN A 115 -2.87 -6.10 -0.49
CA ASN A 115 -4.03 -6.93 -0.22
C ASN A 115 -4.18 -8.07 -1.25
N ALA A 116 -4.00 -7.79 -2.53
CA ALA A 116 -4.05 -8.81 -3.57
C ALA A 116 -2.93 -9.86 -3.41
N ARG A 117 -1.70 -9.42 -3.10
CA ARG A 117 -0.57 -10.32 -2.82
C ARG A 117 -0.83 -11.19 -1.59
N MET A 118 -1.35 -10.60 -0.53
CA MET A 118 -1.70 -11.31 0.70
C MET A 118 -2.76 -12.40 0.44
N LYS A 119 -3.82 -12.08 -0.31
CA LYS A 119 -4.85 -13.07 -0.70
C LYS A 119 -4.26 -14.24 -1.49
N ALA A 120 -3.36 -13.95 -2.44
CA ALA A 120 -2.70 -15.00 -3.22
C ALA A 120 -1.82 -15.91 -2.35
N VAL A 121 -1.06 -15.33 -1.42
CA VAL A 121 -0.25 -16.09 -0.46
C VAL A 121 -1.13 -16.94 0.46
N VAL A 122 -2.23 -16.40 0.98
CA VAL A 122 -3.18 -17.16 1.83
C VAL A 122 -3.78 -18.32 1.06
N ALA A 123 -4.28 -18.09 -0.16
CA ALA A 123 -4.85 -19.15 -0.99
C ALA A 123 -3.85 -20.27 -1.29
N THR A 124 -2.58 -19.92 -1.55
CA THR A 124 -1.51 -20.89 -1.76
C THR A 124 -1.27 -21.74 -0.50
N LYS A 125 -1.15 -21.08 0.66
CA LYS A 125 -0.93 -21.75 1.94
C LYS A 125 -2.10 -22.64 2.35
N ASP A 126 -3.33 -22.21 2.11
CA ASP A 126 -4.52 -23.02 2.40
C ASP A 126 -4.54 -24.29 1.54
N GLY A 127 -4.10 -24.21 0.28
CA GLY A 127 -3.91 -25.37 -0.59
C GLY A 127 -2.85 -26.34 -0.06
N GLU A 128 -1.68 -25.83 0.31
CA GLU A 128 -0.60 -26.65 0.91
C GLU A 128 -1.05 -27.32 2.21
N ILE A 129 -1.79 -26.61 3.06
CA ILE A 129 -2.33 -27.15 4.31
C ILE A 129 -3.33 -28.27 4.02
N ALA A 130 -4.19 -28.11 3.00
CA ALA A 130 -5.14 -29.15 2.61
C ALA A 130 -4.42 -30.42 2.13
N GLU A 131 -3.40 -30.28 1.29
CA GLU A 131 -2.59 -31.41 0.80
C GLU A 131 -1.85 -32.11 1.94
N LEU A 132 -1.23 -31.35 2.84
CA LEU A 132 -0.53 -31.90 4.00
C LEU A 132 -1.49 -32.65 4.92
N ARG A 133 -2.70 -32.13 5.15
CA ARG A 133 -3.73 -32.83 5.93
C ARG A 133 -4.13 -34.15 5.28
N GLU A 134 -4.33 -34.18 3.97
CA GLU A 134 -4.66 -35.42 3.25
C GLU A 134 -3.52 -36.45 3.38
N ARG A 135 -2.27 -36.02 3.25
CA ARG A 135 -1.10 -36.88 3.43
C ARG A 135 -1.00 -37.43 4.84
N VAL A 136 -1.27 -36.62 5.87
CA VAL A 136 -1.30 -37.07 7.27
C VAL A 136 -2.38 -38.13 7.46
N THR A 137 -3.61 -37.90 7.01
CA THR A 137 -4.69 -38.89 7.09
C THR A 137 -4.34 -40.20 6.37
N ARG A 138 -3.66 -40.11 5.22
CA ARG A 138 -3.20 -41.30 4.49
C ARG A 138 -2.12 -42.07 5.26
N LEU A 139 -1.16 -41.37 5.86
CA LEU A 139 -0.12 -41.99 6.69
C LEU A 139 -0.73 -42.67 7.92
N GLU A 140 -1.67 -42.01 8.61
CA GLU A 140 -2.40 -42.59 9.74
C GLU A 140 -3.16 -43.88 9.32
N SER A 141 -3.77 -43.90 8.14
CA SER A 141 -4.43 -45.10 7.60
C SER A 141 -3.43 -46.23 7.31
N VAL A 142 -2.28 -45.92 6.72
CA VAL A 142 -1.23 -46.92 6.44
C VAL A 142 -0.63 -47.45 7.74
N GLU A 143 -0.38 -46.60 8.72
CA GLU A 143 0.10 -47.01 10.05
C GLU A 143 -0.89 -47.97 10.73
N ALA A 144 -2.19 -47.69 10.65
CA ALA A 144 -3.23 -48.58 11.17
C ALA A 144 -3.27 -49.93 10.43
N GLU A 145 -3.13 -49.94 9.10
CA GLU A 145 -3.07 -51.17 8.30
C GLU A 145 -1.82 -52.01 8.64
N VAL A 146 -0.66 -51.37 8.74
CA VAL A 146 0.59 -52.05 9.15
C VAL A 146 0.46 -52.63 10.55
N ALA A 147 -0.16 -51.92 11.49
CA ALA A 147 -0.41 -52.44 12.83
C ALA A 147 -1.33 -53.68 12.82
N SER A 148 -2.41 -53.64 12.03
CA SER A 148 -3.34 -54.77 11.87
C SER A 148 -2.66 -55.99 11.24
N LEU A 149 -1.87 -55.79 10.18
CA LEU A 149 -1.13 -56.86 9.51
C LEU A 149 -0.09 -57.50 10.43
N ARG A 150 0.61 -56.69 11.25
CA ARG A 150 1.55 -57.21 12.26
C ARG A 150 0.86 -58.09 13.28
N ALA A 151 -0.26 -57.65 13.84
CA ALA A 151 -1.03 -58.43 14.81
C ALA A 151 -1.56 -59.75 14.20
N ALA A 152 -2.06 -59.72 12.96
CA ALA A 152 -2.51 -60.93 12.26
C ALA A 152 -1.37 -61.92 12.00
N LEU A 153 -0.18 -61.41 11.67
CA LEU A 153 1.02 -62.23 11.46
C LEU A 153 1.48 -62.90 12.76
N GLU A 154 1.50 -62.16 13.86
CA GLU A 154 1.84 -62.69 15.19
C GLU A 154 0.89 -63.84 15.60
N ALA A 155 -0.43 -63.66 15.42
CA ALA A 155 -1.41 -64.69 15.72
C ALA A 155 -1.21 -65.99 14.91
N LEU A 156 -0.80 -65.89 13.63
CA LEU A 156 -0.51 -67.05 12.79
C LEU A 156 0.73 -67.84 13.24
N PHE A 157 1.68 -67.18 13.91
CA PHE A 157 2.88 -67.83 14.43
C PHE A 157 2.70 -68.41 15.83
N GLU A 158 1.77 -67.90 16.64
CA GLU A 158 1.45 -68.47 17.95
C GLU A 158 0.64 -69.79 17.87
N ASP A 159 -0.07 -70.03 16.77
CA ASP A 159 -0.93 -71.21 16.55
C ASP A 159 -0.18 -72.43 15.93
N ARG A 160 1.16 -72.37 15.82
CA ARG A 160 2.03 -73.45 15.27
C ARG A 160 2.96 -74.03 16.33
#